data_AF-A0A8E2JAA1-F1
#
_entry.id   AF-A0A8E2JAA1-F1
#
_cell.length_a   1.000
_cell.length_b   1.000
_cell.length_c   1.000
_cell.angle_alpha   90.00
_cell.angle_beta   90.00
_cell.angle_gamma   90.00
#
_symmetry.space_group_name_H-M   'P 1'
#
loop_
_entity.id
_entity.type
_entity.pdbx_description
1 polymer ?
#
loop_
_entity_poly.entity_id
_entity_poly.type
_entity_poly.pdbx_seq_one_letter_code
_entity_poly.pdbx_strand_id
1 'polypeptide(L)'
;MPSKGVQCYGYVAVPGAVIEFSVPKTSITKRDLNTWTSDHLEVDKKNLGSPFKYAGRFSFKVSRDGHELANQWVDVNTLTGNLEDGTMKVMETTPSIIANDVIICYGFYDAGPGVAGLPKTHECYVTVTPNYSDWMGSVAPLNSPQANKPFHKMVLPSSHDIGMNSMQTSEAMLQHAGTSIIKLVLGTLPGAFSVLDKVSDSAINAIAPNIIRGLAITQKDSLSTILEIGARYFEFRPAHCHRKMQQVSPLPDTLYFQHGAIPGMPYAQFLHDIVQFLAAHPTEIVVAQLRWDGVPADCPRPSDQELQDELNNAIGSVQGDRAIQVGNVDDMRNCTISQLRNDRKRFILLREIDQVSNYDDKANATLDGNTIVTALSNLSKNPQGGHVLTLLQCQATATNIPDVIAYSVLSSDASTSCLLATKPICDAKTLPLMRGDVGRGLINEDNLVAVMNDFFEGGTADVAIGLTKERLA
;
A
#
# COMPACT_ATOMS: atom_id res chain seq x y z
N MET A 1 -26.82 19.74 -16.74
CA MET A 1 -27.52 19.51 -15.46
C MET A 1 -26.46 19.26 -14.41
N PRO A 2 -26.64 19.69 -13.15
CA PRO A 2 -25.68 19.40 -12.09
C PRO A 2 -25.61 17.89 -11.83
N SER A 3 -24.41 17.33 -11.98
CA SER A 3 -24.09 15.95 -11.64
C SER A 3 -22.62 15.84 -11.28
N LYS A 4 -22.27 14.79 -10.55
CA LYS A 4 -20.89 14.43 -10.25
C LYS A 4 -20.75 12.92 -10.42
N GLY A 5 -19.73 12.54 -11.18
CA GLY A 5 -19.44 11.14 -11.50
C GLY A 5 -18.54 10.46 -10.47
N VAL A 6 -18.75 9.16 -10.30
CA VAL A 6 -17.89 8.25 -9.54
C VAL A 6 -17.44 7.11 -10.46
N GLN A 7 -16.15 7.03 -10.70
CA GLN A 7 -15.51 5.90 -11.38
C GLN A 7 -15.37 4.75 -10.39
N CYS A 8 -15.93 3.60 -10.72
CA CYS A 8 -16.02 2.42 -9.86
C CYS A 8 -15.09 1.33 -10.40
N TYR A 9 -14.14 0.88 -9.59
CA TYR A 9 -13.21 -0.18 -9.92
C TYR A 9 -13.48 -1.41 -9.05
N GLY A 10 -13.57 -2.59 -9.67
CA GLY A 10 -13.94 -3.82 -8.98
C GLY A 10 -13.02 -4.99 -9.31
N TYR A 11 -12.66 -5.77 -8.31
CA TYR A 11 -11.95 -7.05 -8.45
C TYR A 11 -12.51 -8.11 -7.48
N VAL A 12 -12.78 -9.31 -7.98
CA VAL A 12 -13.34 -10.42 -7.17
C VAL A 12 -12.49 -11.67 -7.38
N ALA A 13 -11.93 -12.23 -6.30
CA ALA A 13 -11.22 -13.52 -6.31
C ALA A 13 -11.93 -14.61 -5.46
N VAL A 14 -13.08 -14.29 -4.88
CA VAL A 14 -13.88 -15.21 -4.05
C VAL A 14 -15.12 -15.69 -4.81
N PRO A 15 -15.29 -16.99 -5.06
CA PRO A 15 -16.52 -17.54 -5.64
C PRO A 15 -17.77 -17.17 -4.83
N GLY A 16 -18.85 -16.81 -5.52
CA GLY A 16 -20.12 -16.43 -4.90
C GLY A 16 -20.15 -14.99 -4.37
N ALA A 17 -19.02 -14.28 -4.34
CA ALA A 17 -18.98 -12.88 -3.95
C ALA A 17 -19.45 -11.94 -5.08
N VAL A 18 -20.10 -10.86 -4.68
CA VAL A 18 -20.62 -9.82 -5.58
C VAL A 18 -20.32 -8.45 -4.98
N ILE A 19 -19.80 -7.55 -5.80
CA ILE A 19 -19.71 -6.11 -5.48
C ILE A 19 -20.85 -5.42 -6.21
N GLU A 20 -21.71 -4.69 -5.49
CA GLU A 20 -22.70 -3.80 -6.06
C GLU A 20 -22.29 -2.36 -5.80
N PHE A 21 -22.14 -1.55 -6.85
CA PHE A 21 -22.04 -0.10 -6.73
C PHE A 21 -23.38 0.53 -7.06
N SER A 22 -23.78 1.54 -6.30
CA SER A 22 -25.08 2.18 -6.48
C SER A 22 -25.06 3.68 -6.24
N VAL A 23 -25.92 4.35 -7.00
CA VAL A 23 -26.31 5.75 -6.87
C VAL A 23 -27.84 5.81 -6.92
N PRO A 24 -28.50 6.96 -6.66
CA PRO A 24 -29.96 7.02 -6.69
C PRO A 24 -30.51 6.56 -8.05
N LYS A 25 -31.37 5.53 -8.02
CA LYS A 25 -32.05 4.88 -9.17
C LYS A 25 -31.15 4.09 -10.13
N THR A 26 -29.88 3.86 -9.82
CA THR A 26 -28.98 3.11 -10.71
C THR A 26 -27.98 2.29 -9.89
N SER A 27 -27.80 1.02 -10.24
CA SER A 27 -26.75 0.19 -9.68
C SER A 27 -26.11 -0.69 -10.75
N ILE A 28 -24.87 -1.08 -10.49
CA ILE A 28 -24.07 -2.00 -11.31
C ILE A 28 -23.50 -3.08 -10.40
N THR A 29 -23.32 -4.30 -10.92
CA THR A 29 -22.83 -5.44 -10.15
C THR A 29 -21.61 -6.07 -10.81
N LYS A 30 -20.63 -6.47 -10.00
CA LYS A 30 -19.40 -7.16 -10.40
C LYS A 30 -19.34 -8.51 -9.72
N ARG A 31 -19.15 -9.55 -10.53
CA ARG A 31 -19.15 -10.97 -10.11
C ARG A 31 -18.09 -11.81 -10.83
N ASP A 32 -17.49 -11.27 -11.88
CA ASP A 32 -16.54 -12.00 -12.72
C ASP A 32 -15.26 -12.19 -11.93
N LEU A 33 -14.86 -13.45 -11.76
CA LEU A 33 -13.68 -13.78 -10.99
C LEU A 33 -12.43 -13.33 -11.74
N ASN A 34 -11.44 -12.89 -10.96
CA ASN A 34 -10.07 -12.65 -11.39
C ASN A 34 -9.95 -11.61 -12.53
N THR A 35 -10.92 -10.71 -12.62
CA THR A 35 -11.03 -9.71 -13.68
C THR A 35 -11.12 -8.32 -13.06
N TRP A 36 -10.25 -7.41 -13.48
CA TRP A 36 -10.36 -5.99 -13.14
C TRP A 36 -11.44 -5.37 -14.00
N THR A 37 -12.39 -4.71 -13.35
CA THR A 37 -13.52 -4.04 -14.00
C THR A 37 -13.51 -2.57 -13.64
N SER A 38 -14.01 -1.74 -14.56
CA SER A 38 -14.11 -0.29 -14.36
C SER A 38 -15.38 0.23 -15.03
N ASP A 39 -16.16 1.01 -14.30
CA ASP A 39 -17.45 1.54 -14.73
C ASP A 39 -17.68 2.93 -14.15
N HIS A 40 -18.72 3.60 -14.62
CA HIS A 40 -19.02 4.96 -14.23
C HIS A 40 -20.47 5.09 -13.75
N LEU A 41 -20.65 5.72 -12.59
CA LEU A 41 -21.96 6.08 -12.06
C LEU A 41 -22.08 7.60 -11.88
N GLU A 42 -23.23 8.16 -12.26
CA GLU A 42 -23.53 9.59 -12.10
C GLU A 42 -24.49 9.81 -10.94
N VAL A 43 -24.06 10.61 -9.96
CA VAL A 43 -24.98 11.18 -8.96
C VAL A 43 -25.68 12.37 -9.62
N ASP A 44 -26.89 12.12 -10.14
CA ASP A 44 -27.65 13.10 -10.92
C ASP A 44 -28.80 13.70 -10.09
N LYS A 45 -28.88 15.04 -10.07
CA LYS A 45 -29.96 15.79 -9.41
C LYS A 45 -31.35 15.30 -9.79
N LYS A 46 -31.58 14.87 -11.04
CA LYS A 46 -32.88 14.37 -11.52
C LYS A 46 -33.34 13.09 -10.80
N ASN A 47 -32.41 12.37 -10.18
CA ASN A 47 -32.70 11.12 -9.49
C ASN A 47 -33.01 11.29 -8.00
N LEU A 48 -32.87 12.51 -7.45
CA LEU A 48 -33.00 12.76 -6.00
C LEU A 48 -34.44 12.98 -5.51
N GLY A 49 -35.42 13.04 -6.41
CA GLY A 49 -36.86 13.05 -6.07
C GLY A 49 -37.39 14.34 -5.44
N SER A 50 -36.55 15.37 -5.25
CA SER A 50 -36.95 16.67 -4.72
C SER A 50 -36.14 17.81 -5.33
N PRO A 51 -36.78 18.96 -5.67
CA PRO A 51 -36.07 20.14 -6.19
C PRO A 51 -35.08 20.73 -5.17
N PHE A 52 -35.24 20.49 -3.87
CA PHE A 52 -34.37 21.04 -2.82
C PHE A 52 -33.32 20.04 -2.29
N LYS A 53 -33.34 18.77 -2.72
CA LYS A 53 -32.34 17.77 -2.30
C LYS A 53 -31.16 17.75 -3.27
N TYR A 54 -29.97 18.16 -2.84
CA TYR A 54 -28.79 18.23 -3.70
C TYR A 54 -27.75 17.14 -3.43
N ALA A 55 -27.84 16.43 -2.31
CA ALA A 55 -26.99 15.30 -1.99
C ALA A 55 -27.60 13.97 -2.45
N GLY A 56 -26.81 13.18 -3.17
CA GLY A 56 -27.16 11.82 -3.57
C GLY A 56 -26.12 10.84 -3.02
N ARG A 57 -26.59 9.71 -2.49
CA ARG A 57 -25.73 8.68 -1.92
C ARG A 57 -25.09 7.85 -3.01
N PHE A 58 -23.76 7.84 -3.06
CA PHE A 58 -22.99 6.76 -3.63
C PHE A 58 -22.75 5.69 -2.56
N SER A 59 -22.84 4.41 -2.92
CA SER A 59 -22.47 3.32 -2.03
C SER A 59 -21.91 2.12 -2.78
N PHE A 60 -21.09 1.34 -2.08
CA PHE A 60 -20.84 -0.04 -2.48
C PHE A 60 -21.34 -1.01 -1.42
N LYS A 61 -21.77 -2.18 -1.87
CA LYS A 61 -22.14 -3.31 -1.04
C LYS A 61 -21.40 -4.54 -1.51
N VAL A 62 -20.83 -5.30 -0.59
CA VAL A 62 -20.28 -6.63 -0.86
C VAL A 62 -21.18 -7.67 -0.24
N SER A 63 -21.56 -8.68 -1.01
CA SER A 63 -22.29 -9.84 -0.54
C SER A 63 -21.64 -11.13 -1.01
N ARG A 64 -21.89 -12.24 -0.31
CA ARG A 64 -21.51 -13.59 -0.73
C ARG A 64 -22.69 -14.51 -0.53
N ASP A 65 -23.07 -15.24 -1.57
CA ASP A 65 -24.20 -16.19 -1.55
C ASP A 65 -25.51 -15.58 -1.01
N GLY A 66 -25.73 -14.29 -1.31
CA GLY A 66 -26.91 -13.53 -0.86
C GLY A 66 -26.79 -12.86 0.51
N HIS A 67 -25.74 -13.13 1.27
CA HIS A 67 -25.48 -12.52 2.58
C HIS A 67 -24.61 -11.26 2.46
N GLU A 68 -25.03 -10.14 3.04
CA GLU A 68 -24.24 -8.91 3.06
C GLU A 68 -23.03 -9.06 4.00
N LEU A 69 -21.85 -8.73 3.49
CA LEU A 69 -20.58 -8.74 4.24
C LEU A 69 -20.13 -7.32 4.59
N ALA A 70 -20.35 -6.35 3.70
CA ALA A 70 -19.97 -4.95 3.91
C ALA A 70 -20.89 -4.01 3.13
N ASN A 71 -21.05 -2.80 3.67
CA ASN A 71 -21.75 -1.70 3.02
C ASN A 71 -21.12 -0.37 3.45
N GLN A 72 -20.62 0.39 2.47
CA GLN A 72 -19.96 1.67 2.69
C GLN A 72 -20.54 2.70 1.74
N TRP A 73 -20.61 3.96 2.18
CA TRP A 73 -21.30 4.99 1.43
C TRP A 73 -20.74 6.39 1.67
N VAL A 74 -21.02 7.29 0.74
CA VAL A 74 -20.78 8.72 0.87
C VAL A 74 -21.84 9.50 0.10
N ASP A 75 -22.32 10.58 0.68
CA ASP A 75 -23.25 11.51 0.04
C ASP A 75 -22.46 12.53 -0.76
N VAL A 76 -22.80 12.65 -2.05
CA VAL A 76 -22.14 13.55 -3.01
C VAL A 76 -23.09 14.68 -3.35
N ASN A 77 -22.63 15.92 -3.19
CA ASN A 77 -23.39 17.10 -3.57
C ASN A 77 -23.37 17.27 -5.09
N THR A 78 -24.54 17.20 -5.74
CA THR A 78 -24.68 17.28 -7.20
C THR A 78 -24.39 18.66 -7.79
N LEU A 79 -24.35 19.72 -6.98
CA LEU A 79 -24.01 21.08 -7.43
C LEU A 79 -22.51 21.36 -7.32
N THR A 80 -21.92 21.05 -6.17
CA THR A 80 -20.52 21.39 -5.87
C THR A 80 -19.57 20.26 -6.20
N GLY A 81 -20.04 19.02 -6.19
CA GLY A 81 -19.22 17.82 -6.24
C GLY A 81 -18.57 17.47 -4.90
N ASN A 82 -18.83 18.21 -3.83
CA ASN A 82 -18.20 17.94 -2.53
C ASN A 82 -18.84 16.72 -1.86
N LEU A 83 -18.03 16.03 -1.06
CA LEU A 83 -18.52 15.00 -0.14
C LEU A 83 -19.20 15.64 1.08
N GLU A 84 -20.36 15.12 1.47
CA GLU A 84 -21.13 15.58 2.63
C GLU A 84 -20.98 14.62 3.81
N ASP A 85 -21.90 13.67 3.99
CA ASP A 85 -21.85 12.66 5.05
C ASP A 85 -21.42 11.30 4.48
N GLY A 86 -20.91 10.40 5.31
CA GLY A 86 -20.52 9.06 4.85
C GLY A 86 -19.43 8.39 5.66
N THR A 87 -19.22 7.12 5.33
CA THR A 87 -18.20 6.26 5.91
C THR A 87 -16.88 6.30 5.14
N MET A 88 -16.89 6.83 3.91
CA MET A 88 -15.71 6.89 3.02
C MET A 88 -15.17 8.31 2.81
N LYS A 89 -15.32 9.18 3.82
CA LYS A 89 -14.99 10.60 3.69
C LYS A 89 -13.50 10.91 3.74
N VAL A 90 -12.73 10.11 4.46
CA VAL A 90 -11.28 10.29 4.61
C VAL A 90 -10.60 8.93 4.58
N MET A 91 -9.34 8.90 4.19
CA MET A 91 -8.60 7.66 4.03
C MET A 91 -8.47 6.86 5.34
N GLU A 92 -8.40 7.53 6.49
CA GLU A 92 -8.31 6.87 7.80
C GLU A 92 -9.60 6.13 8.19
N THR A 93 -10.74 6.42 7.52
CA THR A 93 -12.01 5.71 7.75
C THR A 93 -12.30 4.66 6.70
N THR A 94 -11.31 4.28 5.88
CA THR A 94 -11.43 3.19 4.90
C THR A 94 -10.57 1.97 5.24
N PRO A 95 -10.49 1.49 6.49
CA PRO A 95 -9.76 0.27 6.79
C PRO A 95 -10.38 -0.92 6.04
N SER A 96 -9.54 -1.85 5.62
CA SER A 96 -9.98 -3.08 4.99
C SER A 96 -10.82 -3.91 5.96
N ILE A 97 -11.87 -4.55 5.44
CA ILE A 97 -12.85 -5.29 6.25
C ILE A 97 -12.53 -6.78 6.15
N ILE A 98 -12.28 -7.40 7.30
CA ILE A 98 -12.09 -8.85 7.41
C ILE A 98 -13.41 -9.47 7.84
N ALA A 99 -14.03 -10.26 6.96
CA ALA A 99 -15.32 -10.90 7.18
C ALA A 99 -15.19 -12.42 6.93
N ASN A 100 -15.00 -13.17 8.00
CA ASN A 100 -14.74 -14.62 7.97
C ASN A 100 -13.49 -14.96 7.12
N ASP A 101 -13.65 -15.75 6.07
CA ASP A 101 -12.62 -16.19 5.13
C ASP A 101 -12.42 -15.21 3.96
N VAL A 102 -12.99 -14.00 4.03
CA VAL A 102 -12.95 -12.98 2.99
C VAL A 102 -12.36 -11.68 3.54
N ILE A 103 -11.54 -11.02 2.73
CA ILE A 103 -11.06 -9.67 2.98
C ILE A 103 -11.58 -8.76 1.87
N ILE A 104 -12.11 -7.60 2.28
CA ILE A 104 -12.63 -6.56 1.41
C ILE A 104 -11.74 -5.33 1.58
N CYS A 105 -10.93 -5.03 0.57
CA CYS A 105 -10.12 -3.81 0.54
C CYS A 105 -10.84 -2.76 -0.30
N TYR A 106 -10.87 -1.51 0.14
CA TYR A 106 -11.50 -0.44 -0.62
C TYR A 106 -10.87 0.92 -0.32
N GLY A 107 -11.04 1.86 -1.24
CA GLY A 107 -10.65 3.26 -1.05
C GLY A 107 -11.54 4.19 -1.86
N PHE A 108 -11.56 5.46 -1.46
CA PHE A 108 -12.35 6.50 -2.11
C PHE A 108 -11.51 7.78 -2.27
N TYR A 109 -11.35 8.23 -3.51
CA TYR A 109 -10.65 9.48 -3.84
C TYR A 109 -11.66 10.60 -4.10
N ASP A 110 -11.54 11.69 -3.33
CA ASP A 110 -12.32 12.90 -3.54
C ASP A 110 -11.71 13.76 -4.66
N ALA A 111 -12.21 13.56 -5.87
CA ALA A 111 -11.77 14.35 -7.02
C ALA A 111 -12.31 15.79 -7.03
N GLY A 112 -11.39 16.74 -7.17
CA GLY A 112 -11.69 18.12 -7.54
C GLY A 112 -12.10 18.30 -9.02
N PRO A 113 -11.83 19.47 -9.63
CA PRO A 113 -12.21 19.75 -11.01
C PRO A 113 -11.24 19.17 -12.07
N GLY A 114 -10.23 18.39 -11.65
CA GLY A 114 -9.23 17.77 -12.52
C GLY A 114 -8.02 18.65 -12.85
N VAL A 115 -7.54 19.42 -11.87
CA VAL A 115 -6.35 20.27 -12.02
C VAL A 115 -5.09 19.41 -12.18
N ALA A 116 -4.12 19.89 -12.95
CA ALA A 116 -2.83 19.23 -13.18
C ALA A 116 -2.94 17.80 -13.75
N GLY A 117 -4.07 17.47 -14.40
CA GLY A 117 -4.31 16.14 -14.97
C GLY A 117 -4.85 15.10 -13.99
N LEU A 118 -5.09 15.46 -12.72
CA LEU A 118 -5.78 14.60 -11.76
C LEU A 118 -7.20 14.27 -12.25
N PRO A 119 -7.79 13.16 -11.77
CA PRO A 119 -9.17 12.82 -12.10
C PRO A 119 -10.14 13.94 -11.71
N LYS A 120 -11.15 14.16 -12.55
CA LYS A 120 -12.27 15.12 -12.30
C LYS A 120 -13.53 14.45 -11.75
N THR A 121 -13.53 13.12 -11.72
CA THR A 121 -14.59 12.25 -11.19
C THR A 121 -14.05 11.58 -9.94
N HIS A 122 -14.87 11.44 -8.89
CA HIS A 122 -14.43 10.68 -7.72
C HIS A 122 -14.11 9.26 -8.15
N GLU A 123 -13.29 8.56 -7.37
CA GLU A 123 -12.94 7.18 -7.66
C GLU A 123 -13.20 6.32 -6.45
N CYS A 124 -13.77 5.13 -6.67
CA CYS A 124 -13.95 4.13 -5.65
C CYS A 124 -13.42 2.81 -6.19
N TYR A 125 -12.49 2.19 -5.46
CA TYR A 125 -12.06 0.83 -5.75
C TYR A 125 -12.51 -0.10 -4.64
N VAL A 126 -12.89 -1.32 -5.02
CA VAL A 126 -13.26 -2.40 -4.10
C VAL A 126 -12.67 -3.70 -4.63
N THR A 127 -11.92 -4.40 -3.78
CA THR A 127 -11.41 -5.74 -4.08
C THR A 127 -11.88 -6.73 -3.01
N VAL A 128 -12.27 -7.92 -3.45
CA VAL A 128 -12.82 -8.98 -2.58
C VAL A 128 -12.02 -10.24 -2.81
N THR A 129 -11.22 -10.62 -1.83
CA THR A 129 -10.31 -11.77 -1.93
C THR A 129 -10.45 -12.70 -0.73
N PRO A 130 -9.97 -13.95 -0.81
CA PRO A 130 -9.80 -14.78 0.38
C PRO A 130 -8.98 -14.07 1.46
N ASN A 131 -9.16 -14.48 2.70
CA ASN A 131 -8.16 -14.20 3.73
C ASN A 131 -6.88 -14.97 3.40
N TYR A 132 -5.78 -14.24 3.23
CA TYR A 132 -4.49 -14.79 2.82
C TYR A 132 -3.52 -14.90 4.01
N SER A 133 -3.99 -14.94 5.25
CA SER A 133 -3.15 -15.14 6.43
C SER A 133 -2.25 -16.40 6.35
N ASP A 134 -2.70 -17.47 5.68
CA ASP A 134 -1.99 -18.76 5.59
C ASP A 134 -1.77 -19.21 4.13
N TRP A 135 -1.59 -18.26 3.22
CA TRP A 135 -1.54 -18.56 1.79
C TRP A 135 -0.32 -19.41 1.40
N MET A 136 0.85 -19.23 2.04
CA MET A 136 2.03 -20.05 1.70
C MET A 136 1.85 -21.49 2.15
N GLY A 137 1.13 -21.73 3.25
CA GLY A 137 0.71 -23.07 3.67
C GLY A 137 -0.22 -23.74 2.66
N SER A 138 -1.10 -22.97 2.02
CA SER A 138 -2.00 -23.46 0.98
C SER A 138 -1.30 -23.73 -0.36
N VAL A 139 -0.36 -22.88 -0.75
CA VAL A 139 0.37 -22.97 -2.02
C VAL A 139 1.49 -24.01 -1.98
N ALA A 140 2.18 -24.14 -0.85
CA ALA A 140 3.21 -25.13 -0.62
C ALA A 140 2.93 -25.89 0.68
N PRO A 141 1.96 -26.84 0.71
CA PRO A 141 1.63 -27.59 1.92
C PRO A 141 2.83 -28.34 2.50
N LEU A 142 2.82 -28.57 3.82
CA LEU A 142 3.86 -29.38 4.46
C LEU A 142 3.97 -30.75 3.78
N ASN A 143 5.20 -31.22 3.59
CA ASN A 143 5.51 -32.50 2.91
C ASN A 143 5.06 -32.59 1.44
N SER A 144 4.75 -31.46 0.78
CA SER A 144 4.45 -31.43 -0.66
C SER A 144 5.71 -31.26 -1.53
N PRO A 145 5.65 -31.65 -2.82
CA PRO A 145 6.70 -31.32 -3.79
C PRO A 145 6.99 -29.82 -3.88
N GLN A 146 5.96 -28.98 -3.75
CA GLN A 146 6.06 -27.53 -3.78
C GLN A 146 6.88 -27.01 -2.60
N ALA A 147 6.66 -27.52 -1.38
CA ALA A 147 7.43 -27.13 -0.21
C ALA A 147 8.92 -27.54 -0.28
N ASN A 148 9.26 -28.52 -1.12
CA ASN A 148 10.65 -28.93 -1.36
C ASN A 148 11.34 -28.10 -2.46
N LYS A 149 10.65 -27.13 -3.07
CA LYS A 149 11.28 -26.18 -3.99
C LYS A 149 12.08 -25.11 -3.21
N PRO A 150 13.13 -24.55 -3.81
CA PRO A 150 13.87 -23.42 -3.23
C PRO A 150 12.97 -22.23 -2.91
N PHE A 151 13.19 -21.56 -1.78
CA PHE A 151 12.36 -20.42 -1.35
C PHE A 151 12.48 -19.21 -2.28
N HIS A 152 13.64 -18.97 -2.91
CA HIS A 152 13.78 -17.91 -3.91
C HIS A 152 12.83 -18.09 -5.11
N LYS A 153 12.16 -19.24 -5.28
CA LYS A 153 11.12 -19.42 -6.29
C LYS A 153 9.77 -18.75 -5.96
N MET A 154 9.63 -18.19 -4.77
CA MET A 154 8.41 -17.49 -4.37
C MET A 154 8.28 -16.13 -5.07
N VAL A 155 7.03 -15.68 -5.26
CA VAL A 155 6.69 -14.32 -5.69
C VAL A 155 5.88 -13.70 -4.55
N LEU A 156 6.48 -12.76 -3.83
CA LEU A 156 5.93 -12.21 -2.59
C LEU A 156 5.09 -10.96 -2.87
N PRO A 157 3.85 -10.90 -2.37
CA PRO A 157 3.12 -9.64 -2.32
C PRO A 157 3.81 -8.66 -1.35
N SER A 158 3.84 -7.38 -1.71
CA SER A 158 4.52 -6.33 -0.95
C SER A 158 3.72 -5.03 -0.91
N SER A 159 3.70 -4.41 0.27
CA SER A 159 3.29 -3.02 0.44
C SER A 159 4.49 -2.09 0.24
N HIS A 160 4.32 -1.00 -0.50
CA HIS A 160 5.30 0.09 -0.60
C HIS A 160 5.29 0.94 0.68
N ASP A 161 6.46 1.28 1.20
CA ASP A 161 6.61 2.17 2.37
C ASP A 161 5.68 1.82 3.55
N ILE A 162 5.70 0.55 3.99
CA ILE A 162 4.79 0.01 5.02
C ILE A 162 4.70 0.84 6.31
N GLY A 163 5.76 1.57 6.65
CA GLY A 163 5.76 2.42 7.84
C GLY A 163 4.92 3.70 7.69
N MET A 164 4.49 4.07 6.49
CA MET A 164 3.62 5.22 6.24
C MET A 164 2.15 4.79 6.17
N ASN A 165 1.70 4.09 7.21
CA ASN A 165 0.37 3.49 7.29
C ASN A 165 -0.59 4.20 8.26
N SER A 166 -0.14 5.26 8.92
CA SER A 166 -0.97 6.08 9.80
C SER A 166 -0.39 7.48 9.95
N MET A 167 -1.24 8.41 10.36
CA MET A 167 -0.83 9.76 10.71
C MET A 167 -0.28 9.87 12.14
N GLN A 168 -0.33 8.82 12.97
CA GLN A 168 -0.09 8.92 14.42
C GLN A 168 1.26 9.56 14.77
N THR A 169 2.36 9.04 14.21
CA THR A 169 3.70 9.55 14.47
C THR A 169 3.89 10.95 13.89
N SER A 170 3.35 11.19 12.69
CA SER A 170 3.42 12.49 12.02
C SER A 170 2.64 13.57 12.76
N GLU A 171 1.47 13.25 13.30
CA GLU A 171 0.66 14.17 14.10
C GLU A 171 1.33 14.49 15.43
N ALA A 172 1.84 13.48 16.13
CA ALA A 172 2.62 13.68 17.35
C ALA A 172 3.82 14.61 17.11
N MET A 173 4.53 14.40 15.99
CA MET A 173 5.62 15.26 15.55
C MET A 173 5.18 16.71 15.31
N LEU A 174 4.03 16.92 14.67
CA LEU A 174 3.52 18.26 14.34
C LEU A 174 2.99 19.04 15.55
N GLN A 175 2.62 18.39 16.66
CA GLN A 175 2.03 19.05 17.84
C GLN A 175 2.88 20.18 18.44
N HIS A 176 4.21 20.05 18.36
CA HIS A 176 5.15 21.00 18.97
C HIS A 176 6.17 21.56 17.97
N ALA A 177 6.07 21.19 16.70
CA ALA A 177 6.98 21.68 15.66
C ALA A 177 6.66 23.13 15.29
N GLY A 178 7.65 24.01 15.40
CA GLY A 178 7.58 25.35 14.81
C GLY A 178 7.63 25.31 13.29
N THR A 179 7.15 26.37 12.61
CA THR A 179 7.06 26.42 11.13
C THR A 179 8.36 26.10 10.42
N SER A 180 9.51 26.55 10.95
CA SER A 180 10.82 26.27 10.34
C SER A 180 11.17 24.78 10.36
N ILE A 181 10.73 24.03 11.37
CA ILE A 181 10.94 22.59 11.47
C ILE A 181 10.00 21.87 10.50
N ILE A 182 8.74 22.32 10.42
CA ILE A 182 7.76 21.78 9.47
C ILE A 182 8.26 21.97 8.03
N LYS A 183 8.70 23.17 7.64
CA LYS A 183 9.26 23.43 6.31
C LYS A 183 10.49 22.56 6.01
N LEU A 184 11.36 22.36 7.01
CA LEU A 184 12.54 21.51 6.85
C LEU A 184 12.15 20.05 6.58
N VAL A 185 11.25 19.51 7.40
CA VAL A 185 10.81 18.11 7.30
C VAL A 185 10.05 17.90 5.99
N LEU A 186 9.06 18.74 5.69
CA LEU A 186 8.28 18.64 4.46
C LEU A 186 9.12 18.94 3.21
N GLY A 187 10.16 19.78 3.32
CA GLY A 187 11.08 20.09 2.24
C GLY A 187 11.92 18.90 1.77
N THR A 188 11.94 17.80 2.54
CA THR A 188 12.57 16.54 2.12
C THR A 188 11.71 15.72 1.18
N LEU A 189 10.41 16.02 1.07
CA LEU A 189 9.54 15.42 0.07
C LEU A 189 9.90 15.96 -1.31
N PRO A 190 9.99 15.11 -2.34
CA PRO A 190 10.20 15.55 -3.71
C PRO A 190 9.21 16.64 -4.11
N GLY A 191 9.69 17.73 -4.72
CA GLY A 191 8.87 18.83 -5.25
C GLY A 191 8.17 19.73 -4.21
N ALA A 192 8.02 19.31 -2.96
CA ALA A 192 7.29 20.05 -1.92
C ALA A 192 7.92 21.41 -1.59
N PHE A 193 9.26 21.53 -1.63
CA PHE A 193 9.98 22.77 -1.32
C PHE A 193 9.52 23.95 -2.21
N SER A 194 9.31 23.69 -3.51
CA SER A 194 8.88 24.71 -4.49
C SER A 194 7.48 25.29 -4.23
N VAL A 195 6.67 24.56 -3.46
CA VAL A 195 5.30 24.95 -3.08
C VAL A 195 5.31 25.62 -1.71
N LEU A 196 6.08 25.08 -0.75
CA LEU A 196 6.20 25.63 0.61
C LEU A 196 6.72 27.07 0.65
N ASP A 197 7.58 27.46 -0.29
CA ASP A 197 8.08 28.84 -0.40
C ASP A 197 7.02 29.85 -0.87
N LYS A 198 5.90 29.39 -1.43
CA LYS A 198 4.81 30.23 -1.94
C LYS A 198 3.67 30.42 -0.95
N VAL A 199 3.70 29.75 0.20
CA VAL A 199 2.64 29.77 1.20
C VAL A 199 3.13 30.52 2.45
N SER A 200 2.24 31.29 3.10
CA SER A 200 2.60 31.99 4.33
C SER A 200 2.87 31.01 5.49
N ASP A 201 3.73 31.41 6.42
CA ASP A 201 4.16 30.58 7.55
C ASP A 201 2.98 30.07 8.41
N SER A 202 1.97 30.91 8.64
CA SER A 202 0.76 30.53 9.39
C SER A 202 -0.11 29.52 8.65
N ALA A 203 -0.15 29.59 7.31
CA ALA A 203 -0.92 28.66 6.50
C ALA A 203 -0.24 27.29 6.43
N ILE A 204 1.10 27.23 6.42
CA ILE A 204 1.86 25.97 6.39
C ILE A 204 1.57 25.10 7.60
N ASN A 205 1.54 25.66 8.81
CA ASN A 205 1.25 24.87 10.02
C ASN A 205 -0.15 24.26 9.97
N ALA A 206 -1.13 25.00 9.42
CA ALA A 206 -2.51 24.53 9.32
C ALA A 206 -2.69 23.41 8.29
N ILE A 207 -1.93 23.44 7.19
CA ILE A 207 -2.06 22.45 6.10
C ILE A 207 -1.07 21.29 6.21
N ALA A 208 -0.03 21.39 7.05
CA ALA A 208 1.01 20.37 7.18
C ALA A 208 0.48 18.93 7.39
N PRO A 209 -0.51 18.67 8.27
CA PRO A 209 -1.10 17.34 8.37
C PRO A 209 -1.66 16.82 7.04
N ASN A 210 -2.31 17.69 6.25
CA ASN A 210 -2.89 17.30 4.97
C ASN A 210 -1.85 17.13 3.87
N ILE A 211 -0.74 17.88 3.92
CA ILE A 211 0.43 17.64 3.05
C ILE A 211 0.98 16.24 3.30
N ILE A 212 1.18 15.85 4.56
CA ILE A 212 1.68 14.51 4.90
C ILE A 212 0.69 13.44 4.44
N ARG A 213 -0.62 13.60 4.73
CA ARG A 213 -1.66 12.67 4.25
C ARG A 213 -1.65 12.50 2.74
N GLY A 214 -1.56 13.61 2.01
CA GLY A 214 -1.68 13.61 0.56
C GLY A 214 -0.44 13.12 -0.18
N LEU A 215 0.75 13.26 0.43
CA LEU A 215 2.03 13.05 -0.25
C LEU A 215 2.91 11.95 0.36
N ALA A 216 2.71 11.57 1.62
CA ALA A 216 3.62 10.65 2.32
C ALA A 216 2.93 9.38 2.83
N ILE A 217 1.61 9.42 3.10
CA ILE A 217 0.87 8.23 3.50
C ILE A 217 0.63 7.34 2.28
N THR A 218 1.26 6.17 2.28
CA THR A 218 1.21 5.18 1.20
C THR A 218 0.34 3.98 1.55
N GLN A 219 0.00 3.80 2.83
CA GLN A 219 -0.83 2.69 3.31
C GLN A 219 -1.95 3.24 4.21
N LYS A 220 -3.09 2.53 4.23
CA LYS A 220 -4.25 2.89 5.08
C LYS A 220 -4.56 1.85 6.15
N ASP A 221 -3.95 0.68 6.04
CA ASP A 221 -4.21 -0.48 6.89
C ASP A 221 -3.05 -0.70 7.87
N SER A 222 -3.34 -1.27 9.04
CA SER A 222 -2.29 -1.69 9.97
C SER A 222 -1.42 -2.79 9.34
N LEU A 223 -0.20 -2.97 9.86
CA LEU A 223 0.66 -4.06 9.43
C LEU A 223 0.00 -5.43 9.63
N SER A 224 -0.73 -5.62 10.74
CA SER A 224 -1.49 -6.85 10.99
C SER A 224 -2.49 -7.14 9.86
N THR A 225 -3.27 -6.13 9.45
CA THR A 225 -4.24 -6.27 8.35
C THR A 225 -3.53 -6.49 7.02
N ILE A 226 -2.41 -5.82 6.74
CA ILE A 226 -1.62 -6.01 5.51
C ILE A 226 -1.03 -7.44 5.43
N LEU A 227 -0.64 -8.03 6.57
CA LEU A 227 -0.24 -9.43 6.65
C LEU A 227 -1.41 -10.39 6.39
N GLU A 228 -2.61 -10.10 6.88
CA GLU A 228 -3.83 -10.87 6.56
C GLU A 228 -4.23 -10.75 5.09
N ILE A 229 -4.08 -9.56 4.48
CA ILE A 229 -4.26 -9.34 3.03
C ILE A 229 -3.24 -10.17 2.23
N GLY A 230 -2.08 -10.50 2.80
CA GLY A 230 -1.15 -11.49 2.24
C GLY A 230 0.25 -10.99 1.95
N ALA A 231 0.61 -9.76 2.35
CA ALA A 231 1.97 -9.25 2.17
C ALA A 231 3.00 -10.10 2.92
N ARG A 232 4.13 -10.40 2.27
CA ARG A 232 5.23 -11.20 2.83
C ARG A 232 6.60 -10.63 2.53
N TYR A 233 6.68 -9.55 1.75
CA TYR A 233 7.90 -8.77 1.57
C TYR A 233 7.65 -7.33 2.02
N PHE A 234 8.62 -6.76 2.74
CA PHE A 234 8.56 -5.39 3.24
C PHE A 234 9.92 -4.71 3.10
N GLU A 235 9.89 -3.44 2.68
CA GLU A 235 11.03 -2.55 2.80
C GLU A 235 10.84 -1.65 4.01
N PHE A 236 11.87 -1.56 4.84
CA PHE A 236 11.85 -0.72 6.03
C PHE A 236 13.08 0.17 6.06
N ARG A 237 12.87 1.46 6.34
CA ARG A 237 13.93 2.47 6.42
C ARG A 237 14.10 2.97 7.86
N PRO A 238 14.68 2.16 8.78
CA PRO A 238 14.74 2.53 10.19
C PRO A 238 15.78 3.63 10.40
N ALA A 239 15.37 4.76 10.95
CA ALA A 239 16.30 5.78 11.44
C ALA A 239 15.67 6.55 12.60
N HIS A 240 16.52 7.19 13.39
CA HIS A 240 16.09 8.17 14.36
C HIS A 240 15.44 9.37 13.66
N CYS A 241 14.55 10.03 14.38
CA CYS A 241 13.94 11.28 13.95
C CYS A 241 15.00 12.33 13.57
N HIS A 242 14.68 13.20 12.61
CA HIS A 242 15.55 14.31 12.22
C HIS A 242 16.02 15.11 13.45
N ARG A 243 17.32 15.38 13.61
CA ARG A 243 17.89 15.97 14.85
C ARG A 243 17.17 17.22 15.37
N LYS A 244 16.85 18.17 14.47
CA LYS A 244 16.10 19.39 14.83
C LYS A 244 14.67 19.12 15.28
N MET A 245 14.05 18.07 14.75
CA MET A 245 12.72 17.65 15.12
C MET A 245 12.75 16.93 16.48
N GLN A 246 13.76 16.09 16.72
CA GLN A 246 13.95 15.41 18.01
C GLN A 246 14.08 16.39 19.20
N GLN A 247 14.58 17.61 18.96
CA GLN A 247 14.70 18.65 20.00
C GLN A 247 13.35 19.22 20.48
N VAL A 248 12.28 19.07 19.69
CA VAL A 248 10.96 19.67 19.97
C VAL A 248 9.83 18.64 19.97
N SER A 249 10.06 17.45 19.42
CA SER A 249 9.06 16.42 19.25
C SER A 249 8.78 15.71 20.57
N PRO A 250 7.52 15.36 20.88
CA PRO A 250 7.18 14.49 22.00
C PRO A 250 7.54 13.01 21.73
N LEU A 251 8.02 12.68 20.53
CA LEU A 251 8.36 11.31 20.14
C LEU A 251 9.60 10.81 20.91
N PRO A 252 9.57 9.56 21.41
CA PRO A 252 10.76 8.89 21.93
C PRO A 252 11.94 8.92 20.95
N ASP A 253 13.16 9.00 21.49
CA ASP A 253 14.39 8.91 20.70
C ASP A 253 14.67 7.43 20.36
N THR A 254 13.99 6.93 19.32
CA THR A 254 14.07 5.55 18.85
C THR A 254 13.96 5.50 17.32
N LEU A 255 13.99 4.29 16.78
CA LEU A 255 13.96 4.03 15.34
C LEU A 255 12.53 4.06 14.81
N TYR A 256 12.31 4.90 13.81
CA TYR A 256 11.08 4.98 13.04
C TYR A 256 11.36 4.66 11.58
N PHE A 257 10.34 4.20 10.87
CA PHE A 257 10.33 4.26 9.42
C PHE A 257 10.50 5.71 8.97
N GLN A 258 11.36 5.94 7.97
CA GLN A 258 11.57 7.26 7.39
C GLN A 258 11.09 7.31 5.93
N HIS A 259 10.19 8.24 5.64
CA HIS A 259 9.87 8.67 4.29
C HIS A 259 10.39 10.11 4.12
N GLY A 260 11.59 10.25 3.54
CA GLY A 260 12.36 11.49 3.73
C GLY A 260 12.66 11.70 5.22
N ALA A 261 12.38 12.89 5.74
CA ALA A 261 12.48 13.19 7.17
C ALA A 261 11.16 12.96 7.94
N ILE A 262 10.11 12.46 7.30
CA ILE A 262 8.81 12.24 7.94
C ILE A 262 8.83 10.87 8.65
N PRO A 263 8.68 10.84 9.99
CA PRO A 263 8.67 9.60 10.73
C PRO A 263 7.30 8.90 10.64
N GLY A 264 7.34 7.60 10.37
CA GLY A 264 6.19 6.71 10.31
C GLY A 264 6.13 5.74 11.50
N MET A 265 5.80 4.48 11.23
CA MET A 265 5.73 3.40 12.20
C MET A 265 7.06 3.19 12.94
N PRO A 266 7.05 2.94 14.28
CA PRO A 266 8.26 2.52 15.00
C PRO A 266 8.81 1.17 14.52
N TYR A 267 10.13 1.03 14.46
CA TYR A 267 10.78 -0.23 14.05
C TYR A 267 10.46 -1.39 15.00
N ALA A 268 10.42 -1.13 16.30
CA ALA A 268 10.04 -2.11 17.31
C ALA A 268 8.62 -2.67 17.06
N GLN A 269 7.67 -1.80 16.69
CA GLN A 269 6.30 -2.20 16.35
C GLN A 269 6.27 -3.06 15.10
N PHE A 270 7.00 -2.67 14.05
CA PHE A 270 7.13 -3.43 12.81
C PHE A 270 7.63 -4.85 13.06
N LEU A 271 8.71 -4.99 13.84
CA LEU A 271 9.28 -6.28 14.20
C LEU A 271 8.33 -7.12 15.06
N HIS A 272 7.72 -6.51 16.07
CA HIS A 272 6.77 -7.17 16.95
C HIS A 272 5.61 -7.79 16.16
N ASP A 273 4.98 -7.02 15.27
CA ASP A 273 3.80 -7.48 14.53
C ASP A 273 4.14 -8.61 13.56
N ILE A 274 5.31 -8.58 12.90
CA ILE A 274 5.79 -9.68 12.06
C ILE A 274 6.03 -10.94 12.91
N VAL A 275 6.69 -10.81 14.06
CA VAL A 275 6.99 -11.96 14.92
C VAL A 275 5.70 -12.58 15.47
N GLN A 276 4.74 -11.78 15.92
CA GLN A 276 3.44 -12.28 16.38
C GLN A 276 2.67 -12.97 15.26
N PHE A 277 2.67 -12.40 14.06
CA PHE A 277 2.07 -13.01 12.88
C PHE A 277 2.71 -14.37 12.57
N LEU A 278 4.04 -14.46 12.47
CA LEU A 278 4.72 -15.72 12.20
C LEU A 278 4.51 -16.76 13.31
N ALA A 279 4.38 -16.33 14.56
CA ALA A 279 4.05 -17.23 15.67
C ALA A 279 2.63 -17.82 15.56
N ALA A 280 1.68 -17.06 15.00
CA ALA A 280 0.30 -17.51 14.76
C ALA A 280 0.16 -18.34 13.46
N HIS A 281 1.01 -18.08 12.47
CA HIS A 281 0.93 -18.66 11.13
C HIS A 281 2.20 -19.49 10.80
N PRO A 282 2.29 -20.76 11.25
CA PRO A 282 3.52 -21.55 11.25
C PRO A 282 4.08 -21.88 9.85
N THR A 283 3.25 -21.81 8.82
CA THR A 283 3.64 -22.06 7.43
C THR A 283 4.14 -20.82 6.70
N GLU A 284 3.95 -19.64 7.26
CA GLU A 284 4.31 -18.39 6.60
C GLU A 284 5.77 -18.05 6.83
N ILE A 285 6.34 -17.34 5.86
CA ILE A 285 7.70 -16.80 5.89
C ILE A 285 7.58 -15.33 5.46
N VAL A 286 8.15 -14.42 6.24
CA VAL A 286 8.19 -12.99 5.93
C VAL A 286 9.63 -12.58 5.65
N VAL A 287 9.81 -11.78 4.60
CA VAL A 287 11.07 -11.16 4.23
C VAL A 287 10.98 -9.67 4.51
N ALA A 288 11.93 -9.12 5.26
CA ALA A 288 12.08 -7.69 5.41
C ALA A 288 13.47 -7.26 4.93
N GLN A 289 13.54 -6.18 4.15
CA GLN A 289 14.78 -5.54 3.73
C GLN A 289 14.93 -4.20 4.44
N LEU A 290 16.02 -4.06 5.18
CA LEU A 290 16.45 -2.78 5.73
C LEU A 290 17.27 -2.01 4.68
N ARG A 291 16.91 -0.75 4.47
CA ARG A 291 17.54 0.14 3.49
C ARG A 291 17.45 1.61 3.92
N TRP A 292 18.22 2.48 3.29
CA TRP A 292 18.32 3.90 3.68
C TRP A 292 18.38 4.88 2.49
N ASP A 293 17.98 4.44 1.30
CA ASP A 293 17.67 5.33 0.19
C ASP A 293 16.62 6.35 0.61
N GLY A 294 16.80 7.61 0.21
CA GLY A 294 15.89 8.71 0.55
C GLY A 294 15.94 9.19 2.01
N VAL A 295 16.63 8.50 2.92
CA VAL A 295 16.76 8.92 4.33
C VAL A 295 17.79 10.06 4.46
N PRO A 296 17.41 11.26 4.93
CA PRO A 296 18.33 12.38 5.10
C PRO A 296 19.45 12.07 6.10
N ALA A 297 20.64 12.63 5.89
CA ALA A 297 21.79 12.45 6.78
C ALA A 297 21.55 12.99 8.21
N ASP A 298 20.61 13.93 8.36
CA ASP A 298 20.18 14.48 9.65
C ASP A 298 19.17 13.61 10.39
N CYS A 299 18.71 12.51 9.79
CA CYS A 299 18.02 11.40 10.46
C CYS A 299 19.07 10.32 10.77
N PRO A 300 19.59 10.23 12.00
CA PRO A 300 20.68 9.31 12.32
C PRO A 300 20.31 7.86 12.02
N ARG A 301 21.14 7.19 11.21
CA ARG A 301 21.01 5.76 10.96
C ARG A 301 21.33 4.97 12.24
N PRO A 302 20.66 3.84 12.49
CA PRO A 302 20.95 3.00 13.63
C PRO A 302 22.32 2.33 13.51
N SER A 303 22.92 2.06 14.64
CA SER A 303 24.01 1.09 14.77
C SER A 303 23.50 -0.34 14.58
N ASP A 304 24.41 -1.26 14.27
CA ASP A 304 24.10 -2.69 14.20
C ASP A 304 23.58 -3.23 15.54
N GLN A 305 24.10 -2.70 16.65
CA GLN A 305 23.68 -3.08 17.99
C GLN A 305 22.22 -2.67 18.26
N GLU A 306 21.84 -1.43 17.93
CA GLU A 306 20.45 -0.96 18.10
C GLU A 306 19.46 -1.82 17.30
N LEU A 307 19.78 -2.14 16.04
CA LEU A 307 18.95 -3.03 15.23
C LEU A 307 18.83 -4.43 15.83
N GLN A 308 19.95 -4.97 16.30
CA GLN A 308 19.99 -6.30 16.90
C GLN A 308 19.23 -6.37 18.23
N ASP A 309 19.30 -5.32 19.05
CA ASP A 309 18.58 -5.25 20.32
C ASP A 309 17.06 -5.22 20.11
N GLU A 310 16.57 -4.39 19.19
CA GLU A 310 15.14 -4.35 18.83
C GLU A 310 14.66 -5.69 18.25
N LEU A 311 15.48 -6.32 17.40
CA LEU A 311 15.20 -7.64 16.85
C LEU A 311 15.13 -8.71 17.94
N ASN A 312 16.11 -8.74 18.84
CA ASN A 312 16.18 -9.68 19.96
C ASN A 312 14.99 -9.52 20.91
N ASN A 313 14.59 -8.27 21.18
CA ASN A 313 13.40 -7.97 21.98
C ASN A 313 12.14 -8.55 21.32
N ALA A 314 11.97 -8.34 20.01
CA ALA A 314 10.81 -8.85 19.28
C ALA A 314 10.77 -10.38 19.28
N ILE A 315 11.85 -11.07 18.90
CA ILE A 315 11.88 -12.55 18.85
C ILE A 315 11.81 -13.18 20.25
N GLY A 316 12.31 -12.50 21.28
CA GLY A 316 12.24 -12.94 22.68
C GLY A 316 10.81 -13.01 23.23
N SER A 317 9.85 -12.33 22.57
CA SER A 317 8.43 -12.35 22.94
C SER A 317 7.72 -13.67 22.60
N VAL A 318 8.34 -14.55 21.81
CA VAL A 318 7.78 -15.85 21.40
C VAL A 318 8.75 -17.00 21.71
N GLN A 319 8.25 -18.07 22.34
CA GLN A 319 9.09 -19.16 22.87
C GLN A 319 8.49 -20.55 22.60
N GLY A 320 9.27 -21.59 22.88
CA GLY A 320 8.86 -22.99 22.72
C GLY A 320 8.60 -23.34 21.26
N ASP A 321 7.47 -23.97 20.96
CA ASP A 321 7.11 -24.37 19.59
C ASP A 321 6.74 -23.19 18.67
N ARG A 322 6.55 -22.00 19.24
CA ARG A 322 6.30 -20.75 18.50
C ARG A 322 7.58 -19.92 18.27
N ALA A 323 8.72 -20.40 18.75
CA ALA A 323 9.99 -19.68 18.60
C ALA A 323 10.31 -19.44 17.12
N ILE A 324 10.82 -18.25 16.82
CA ILE A 324 11.24 -17.83 15.48
C ILE A 324 12.76 -17.69 15.47
N GLN A 325 13.39 -18.24 14.44
CA GLN A 325 14.77 -17.92 14.09
C GLN A 325 14.78 -16.92 12.94
N VAL A 326 15.81 -16.08 12.93
CA VAL A 326 16.02 -15.10 11.86
C VAL A 326 16.91 -15.73 10.80
N GLY A 327 16.41 -15.80 9.57
CA GLY A 327 17.18 -16.19 8.40
C GLY A 327 17.85 -14.99 7.73
N ASN A 328 18.81 -15.27 6.85
CA ASN A 328 19.57 -14.27 6.09
C ASN A 328 19.44 -14.48 4.57
N VAL A 329 20.26 -13.76 3.80
CA VAL A 329 20.28 -13.86 2.33
C VAL A 329 20.68 -15.25 1.81
N ASP A 330 21.58 -15.95 2.50
CA ASP A 330 22.01 -17.29 2.11
C ASP A 330 20.91 -18.31 2.37
N ASP A 331 20.18 -18.19 3.49
CA ASP A 331 19.01 -19.01 3.78
C ASP A 331 17.93 -18.80 2.70
N MET A 332 17.65 -17.54 2.35
CA MET A 332 16.68 -17.20 1.32
C MET A 332 17.03 -17.78 -0.06
N ARG A 333 18.32 -17.76 -0.42
CA ARG A 333 18.81 -18.24 -1.72
C ARG A 333 18.92 -19.75 -1.78
N ASN A 334 19.34 -20.42 -0.71
CA ASN A 334 19.78 -21.80 -0.79
C ASN A 334 18.83 -22.79 -0.13
N CYS A 335 17.98 -22.35 0.79
CA CYS A 335 17.04 -23.24 1.46
C CYS A 335 15.76 -23.45 0.67
N THR A 336 15.16 -24.63 0.84
CA THR A 336 13.78 -24.90 0.44
C THR A 336 12.80 -24.27 1.42
N ILE A 337 11.55 -24.12 0.97
CA ILE A 337 10.46 -23.63 1.84
C ILE A 337 10.32 -24.52 3.08
N SER A 338 10.41 -25.85 2.91
CA SER A 338 10.35 -26.83 3.99
C SER A 338 11.52 -26.70 4.97
N GLN A 339 12.74 -26.52 4.48
CA GLN A 339 13.92 -26.30 5.33
C GLN A 339 13.77 -25.06 6.22
N LEU A 340 13.38 -23.92 5.63
CA LEU A 340 13.15 -22.69 6.40
C LEU A 340 12.11 -22.86 7.50
N ARG A 341 11.02 -23.59 7.22
CA ARG A 341 9.97 -23.87 8.21
C ARG A 341 10.47 -24.80 9.32
N ASN A 342 11.17 -25.87 8.97
CA ASN A 342 11.70 -26.85 9.93
C ASN A 342 12.75 -26.24 10.85
N ASP A 343 13.64 -25.40 10.29
CA ASP A 343 14.66 -24.68 11.04
C ASP A 343 14.08 -23.45 11.78
N ARG A 344 12.78 -23.20 11.61
CA ARG A 344 12.04 -22.06 12.16
C ARG A 344 12.60 -20.69 11.71
N LYS A 345 13.38 -20.67 10.63
CA LYS A 345 13.92 -19.48 9.96
C LYS A 345 12.86 -18.82 9.08
N ARG A 346 11.80 -18.34 9.71
CA ARG A 346 10.59 -17.85 9.03
C ARG A 346 10.51 -16.33 8.97
N PHE A 347 11.41 -15.64 9.67
CA PHE A 347 11.65 -14.22 9.46
C PHE A 347 13.01 -14.04 8.79
N ILE A 348 13.03 -13.65 7.52
CA ILE A 348 14.27 -13.39 6.77
C ILE A 348 14.53 -11.89 6.82
N LEU A 349 15.65 -11.48 7.42
CA LEU A 349 16.04 -10.09 7.51
C LEU A 349 17.24 -9.82 6.61
N LEU A 350 17.06 -8.92 5.64
CA LEU A 350 18.05 -8.53 4.65
C LEU A 350 18.51 -7.10 4.92
N ARG A 351 19.75 -6.78 4.54
CA ARG A 351 20.30 -5.43 4.63
C ARG A 351 21.01 -5.10 3.33
N GLU A 352 20.64 -3.98 2.71
CA GLU A 352 21.30 -3.41 1.53
C GLU A 352 21.71 -4.46 0.47
N ILE A 353 20.74 -5.27 0.01
CA ILE A 353 20.98 -6.29 -1.01
C ILE A 353 20.87 -5.72 -2.43
N ASP A 354 21.61 -6.34 -3.36
CA ASP A 354 21.46 -6.06 -4.78
C ASP A 354 20.08 -6.53 -5.28
N GLN A 355 19.34 -5.59 -5.85
CA GLN A 355 18.03 -5.82 -6.45
C GLN A 355 17.94 -5.17 -7.83
N VAL A 356 17.10 -5.75 -8.69
CA VAL A 356 16.60 -5.10 -9.90
C VAL A 356 15.19 -4.59 -9.64
N SER A 357 14.84 -3.44 -10.21
CA SER A 357 13.47 -2.92 -10.17
C SER A 357 13.11 -2.23 -11.48
N ASN A 358 11.82 -2.20 -11.81
CA ASN A 358 11.30 -1.37 -12.90
C ASN A 358 11.13 0.11 -12.50
N TYR A 359 11.47 0.47 -11.27
CA TYR A 359 11.32 1.83 -10.75
C TYR A 359 12.32 2.80 -11.36
N ASP A 360 11.82 3.95 -11.76
CA ASP A 360 12.58 5.13 -12.17
C ASP A 360 11.79 6.37 -11.75
N ASP A 361 12.43 7.33 -11.06
CA ASP A 361 11.74 8.49 -10.49
C ASP A 361 10.90 9.26 -11.51
N LYS A 362 11.38 9.34 -12.76
CA LYS A 362 10.70 10.05 -13.85
C LYS A 362 9.59 9.20 -14.46
N ALA A 363 9.81 7.91 -14.65
CA ALA A 363 8.81 7.01 -15.21
C ALA A 363 7.66 6.76 -14.21
N ASN A 364 7.94 6.66 -12.92
CA ASN A 364 6.94 6.46 -11.88
C ASN A 364 6.18 7.74 -11.54
N ALA A 365 6.70 8.93 -11.88
CA ALA A 365 5.99 10.21 -11.83
C ALA A 365 4.90 10.31 -12.91
N THR A 366 3.86 9.50 -12.80
CA THR A 366 2.73 9.42 -13.73
C THR A 366 1.39 9.50 -13.01
N LEU A 367 0.34 9.87 -13.73
CA LEU A 367 -1.06 9.82 -13.28
C LEU A 367 -1.86 8.69 -13.93
N ASP A 368 -1.28 8.01 -14.93
CA ASP A 368 -2.00 7.03 -15.75
C ASP A 368 -1.38 5.62 -15.74
N GLY A 369 -0.19 5.45 -15.18
CA GLY A 369 0.51 4.16 -15.12
C GLY A 369 1.09 3.63 -16.44
N ASN A 370 0.96 4.34 -17.57
CA ASN A 370 1.42 3.85 -18.88
C ASN A 370 2.94 3.65 -18.95
N THR A 371 3.69 4.54 -18.30
CA THR A 371 5.14 4.46 -18.17
C THR A 371 5.58 3.26 -17.32
N ILE A 372 4.82 2.94 -16.26
CA ILE A 372 5.04 1.75 -15.42
C ILE A 372 4.80 0.48 -16.24
N VAL A 373 3.70 0.41 -16.99
CA VAL A 373 3.39 -0.70 -17.92
C VAL A 373 4.52 -0.89 -18.93
N THR A 374 5.06 0.21 -19.48
CA THR A 374 6.19 0.18 -20.42
C THR A 374 7.45 -0.37 -19.75
N ALA A 375 7.77 0.10 -18.54
CA ALA A 375 8.94 -0.35 -17.79
C ALA A 375 8.86 -1.85 -17.45
N LEU A 376 7.71 -2.33 -16.96
CA LEU A 376 7.47 -3.76 -16.69
C LEU A 376 7.59 -4.60 -17.96
N SER A 377 7.00 -4.14 -19.07
CA SER A 377 7.09 -4.84 -20.36
C SER A 377 8.52 -4.90 -20.90
N ASN A 378 9.32 -3.84 -20.69
CA ASN A 378 10.71 -3.80 -21.10
C ASN A 378 11.58 -4.72 -20.25
N LEU A 379 11.37 -4.73 -18.93
CA LEU A 379 12.04 -5.64 -18.00
C LEU A 379 11.69 -7.09 -18.32
N SER A 380 10.44 -7.40 -18.69
CA SER A 380 10.03 -8.74 -19.11
C SER A 380 10.73 -9.21 -20.38
N LYS A 381 11.01 -8.30 -21.33
CA LYS A 381 11.71 -8.63 -22.58
C LYS A 381 13.21 -8.78 -22.39
N ASN A 382 13.77 -8.09 -21.41
CA ASN A 382 15.20 -8.07 -21.11
C ASN A 382 15.41 -8.24 -19.61
N PRO A 383 15.10 -9.43 -19.05
CA PRO A 383 15.23 -9.65 -17.62
C PRO A 383 16.71 -9.53 -17.23
N GLN A 384 16.96 -8.91 -16.07
CA GLN A 384 18.30 -8.77 -15.52
C GLN A 384 18.54 -9.92 -14.54
N GLY A 385 19.36 -10.90 -14.95
CA GLY A 385 19.73 -12.04 -14.12
C GLY A 385 20.82 -11.71 -13.08
N GLY A 386 21.01 -12.59 -12.09
CA GLY A 386 22.09 -12.51 -11.11
C GLY A 386 21.80 -11.69 -9.84
N HIS A 387 20.65 -11.01 -9.78
CA HIS A 387 20.22 -10.26 -8.60
C HIS A 387 19.59 -11.17 -7.53
N VAL A 388 19.68 -10.77 -6.26
CA VAL A 388 19.03 -11.48 -5.14
C VAL A 388 17.50 -11.39 -5.25
N LEU A 389 17.02 -10.22 -5.68
CA LEU A 389 15.62 -9.82 -5.67
C LEU A 389 15.26 -9.07 -6.95
N THR A 390 14.11 -9.38 -7.52
CA THR A 390 13.43 -8.53 -8.51
C THR A 390 12.23 -7.86 -7.84
N LEU A 391 12.20 -6.54 -7.84
CA LEU A 391 11.12 -5.73 -7.28
C LEU A 391 10.27 -5.11 -8.38
N LEU A 392 9.04 -5.60 -8.51
CA LEU A 392 8.05 -5.18 -9.50
C LEU A 392 7.10 -4.15 -8.87
N GLN A 393 7.40 -2.87 -9.07
CA GLN A 393 6.66 -1.75 -8.52
C GLN A 393 5.51 -1.35 -9.43
N CYS A 394 4.30 -1.42 -8.91
CA CYS A 394 3.05 -1.14 -9.62
C CYS A 394 2.43 0.23 -9.28
N GLN A 395 3.01 0.92 -8.31
CA GLN A 395 2.54 2.21 -7.82
C GLN A 395 3.16 3.40 -8.56
N ALA A 396 2.39 4.47 -8.68
CA ALA A 396 2.84 5.74 -9.23
C ALA A 396 3.22 6.72 -8.12
N THR A 397 4.26 7.50 -8.37
CA THR A 397 4.74 8.57 -7.49
C THR A 397 4.25 9.92 -8.02
N ALA A 398 2.93 10.13 -8.01
CA ALA A 398 2.31 11.40 -8.42
C ALA A 398 2.86 12.61 -7.62
N THR A 399 3.42 12.32 -6.45
CA THR A 399 4.16 13.21 -5.55
C THR A 399 5.48 13.72 -6.12
N ASN A 400 5.88 13.28 -7.32
CA ASN A 400 7.02 13.80 -8.07
C ASN A 400 6.59 14.75 -9.21
N ILE A 401 5.29 15.05 -9.37
CA ILE A 401 4.78 15.96 -10.41
C ILE A 401 4.50 17.33 -9.77
N PRO A 402 5.31 18.38 -10.03
CA PRO A 402 5.24 19.66 -9.30
C PRO A 402 3.85 20.31 -9.28
N ASP A 403 3.15 20.31 -10.41
CA ASP A 403 1.82 20.92 -10.51
C ASP A 403 0.75 20.12 -9.74
N VAL A 404 0.89 18.79 -9.67
CA VAL A 404 0.03 17.91 -8.89
C VAL A 404 0.25 18.15 -7.41
N ILE A 405 1.51 18.23 -6.96
CA ILE A 405 1.86 18.56 -5.57
C ILE A 405 1.29 19.93 -5.21
N ALA A 406 1.52 20.94 -6.05
CA ALA A 406 1.04 22.29 -5.80
C ALA A 406 -0.49 22.30 -5.63
N TYR A 407 -1.21 21.61 -6.50
CA TYR A 407 -2.65 21.48 -6.37
C TYR A 407 -3.04 20.69 -5.11
N SER A 408 -2.51 19.49 -4.90
CA SER A 408 -2.82 18.62 -3.76
C SER A 408 -2.50 19.27 -2.42
N VAL A 409 -1.50 20.15 -2.34
CA VAL A 409 -1.18 20.96 -1.14
C VAL A 409 -2.17 22.12 -0.97
N LEU A 410 -2.54 22.81 -2.06
CA LEU A 410 -3.45 23.97 -1.99
C LEU A 410 -4.92 23.56 -1.79
N SER A 411 -5.32 22.42 -2.33
CA SER A 411 -6.65 21.84 -2.18
C SER A 411 -6.70 20.80 -1.06
N SER A 412 -5.63 20.67 -0.27
CA SER A 412 -5.40 19.51 0.59
C SER A 412 -6.52 19.32 1.61
N ASP A 413 -7.26 18.23 1.46
CA ASP A 413 -8.00 17.58 2.54
C ASP A 413 -7.57 16.10 2.63
N ALA A 414 -8.03 15.41 3.67
CA ALA A 414 -7.65 14.02 3.96
C ALA A 414 -8.16 13.00 2.91
N SER A 415 -8.92 13.43 1.90
CA SER A 415 -9.49 12.60 0.83
C SER A 415 -8.95 12.90 -0.57
N THR A 416 -8.17 13.97 -0.75
CA THR A 416 -7.61 14.39 -2.04
C THR A 416 -6.19 13.87 -2.31
N SER A 417 -5.78 12.74 -1.71
CA SER A 417 -4.43 12.18 -1.89
C SER A 417 -4.15 11.89 -3.37
N CYS A 418 -3.09 12.48 -3.93
CA CYS A 418 -2.71 12.23 -5.32
C CYS A 418 -2.22 10.80 -5.53
N LEU A 419 -1.67 10.17 -4.49
CA LEU A 419 -1.31 8.75 -4.54
C LEU A 419 -2.58 7.90 -4.71
N LEU A 420 -3.60 8.17 -3.88
CA LEU A 420 -4.87 7.45 -3.95
C LEU A 420 -5.59 7.62 -5.29
N ALA A 421 -5.48 8.81 -5.90
CA ALA A 421 -6.03 9.12 -7.22
C ALA A 421 -5.44 8.28 -8.36
N THR A 422 -4.20 7.79 -8.20
CA THR A 422 -3.54 6.99 -9.24
C THR A 422 -3.72 5.50 -9.04
N LYS A 423 -4.04 5.09 -7.80
CA LYS A 423 -4.08 3.68 -7.39
C LYS A 423 -4.97 2.82 -8.29
N PRO A 424 -6.29 3.07 -8.41
CA PRO A 424 -7.14 2.20 -9.23
C PRO A 424 -6.82 2.29 -10.73
N ILE A 425 -6.34 3.43 -11.20
CA ILE A 425 -5.95 3.64 -12.61
C ILE A 425 -4.74 2.78 -12.96
N CYS A 426 -3.72 2.79 -12.11
CA CYS A 426 -2.51 2.00 -12.30
C CYS A 426 -2.83 0.51 -12.19
N ASP A 427 -3.53 0.10 -11.13
CA ASP A 427 -3.89 -1.30 -10.89
C ASP A 427 -4.65 -1.95 -12.04
N ALA A 428 -5.63 -1.23 -12.61
CA ALA A 428 -6.42 -1.71 -13.74
C ALA A 428 -5.59 -2.00 -15.00
N LYS A 429 -4.32 -1.56 -15.03
CA LYS A 429 -3.37 -1.80 -16.12
C LYS A 429 -2.24 -2.75 -15.70
N THR A 430 -1.60 -2.47 -14.57
CA THR A 430 -0.40 -3.18 -14.12
C THR A 430 -0.71 -4.58 -13.61
N LEU A 431 -1.80 -4.78 -12.85
CA LEU A 431 -2.12 -6.09 -12.28
C LEU A 431 -2.60 -7.11 -13.34
N PRO A 432 -3.47 -6.76 -14.31
CA PRO A 432 -3.76 -7.65 -15.43
C PRO A 432 -2.53 -7.99 -16.27
N LEU A 433 -1.64 -7.02 -16.50
CA LEU A 433 -0.37 -7.23 -17.21
C LEU A 433 0.50 -8.26 -16.46
N MET A 434 0.57 -8.13 -15.14
CA MET A 434 1.34 -9.01 -14.27
C MET A 434 0.73 -10.40 -14.13
N ARG A 435 -0.59 -10.55 -14.27
CA ARG A 435 -1.23 -11.86 -14.37
C ARG A 435 -1.00 -12.53 -15.74
N GLY A 436 -0.75 -11.72 -16.78
CA GLY A 436 -0.54 -12.16 -18.14
C GLY A 436 0.90 -12.59 -18.45
N ASP A 437 1.23 -12.61 -19.74
CA ASP A 437 2.51 -13.11 -20.23
C ASP A 437 3.72 -12.27 -19.78
N VAL A 438 3.52 -10.98 -19.51
CA VAL A 438 4.58 -10.12 -18.98
C VAL A 438 5.00 -10.57 -17.59
N GLY A 439 4.05 -10.89 -16.70
CA GLY A 439 4.42 -11.43 -15.39
C GLY A 439 5.05 -12.80 -15.46
N ARG A 440 4.55 -13.68 -16.34
CA ARG A 440 5.20 -14.97 -16.60
C ARG A 440 6.65 -14.80 -17.08
N GLY A 441 6.91 -13.82 -17.95
CA GLY A 441 8.26 -13.49 -18.39
C GLY A 441 9.16 -13.03 -17.25
N LEU A 442 8.63 -12.23 -16.33
CA LEU A 442 9.37 -11.63 -15.21
C LEU A 442 9.71 -12.61 -14.06
N ILE A 443 9.02 -13.76 -13.98
CA ILE A 443 9.23 -14.74 -12.91
C ILE A 443 10.13 -15.93 -13.32
N ASN A 444 10.64 -15.93 -14.55
CA ASN A 444 11.50 -17.02 -15.06
C ASN A 444 12.93 -16.99 -14.53
N GLU A 445 13.34 -15.88 -13.92
CA GLU A 445 14.67 -15.73 -13.32
C GLU A 445 14.83 -16.58 -12.05
N ASP A 446 16.07 -16.91 -11.68
CA ASP A 446 16.38 -17.73 -10.49
C ASP A 446 16.60 -16.87 -9.24
N ASN A 447 15.64 -16.00 -8.94
CA ASN A 447 15.71 -15.08 -7.80
C ASN A 447 14.34 -14.86 -7.14
N LEU A 448 14.34 -14.32 -5.91
CA LEU A 448 13.08 -13.95 -5.26
C LEU A 448 12.44 -12.79 -6.04
N VAL A 449 11.12 -12.80 -6.20
CA VAL A 449 10.39 -11.70 -6.82
C VAL A 449 9.43 -11.11 -5.80
N ALA A 450 9.29 -9.78 -5.77
CA ALA A 450 8.28 -9.09 -4.99
C ALA A 450 7.42 -8.21 -5.89
N VAL A 451 6.10 -8.27 -5.73
CA VAL A 451 5.13 -7.37 -6.42
C VAL A 451 4.68 -6.34 -5.40
N MET A 452 5.06 -5.08 -5.64
CA MET A 452 4.92 -3.99 -4.69
C MET A 452 3.88 -2.96 -5.16
N ASN A 453 3.09 -2.45 -4.22
CA ASN A 453 2.09 -1.42 -4.50
C ASN A 453 1.83 -0.50 -3.30
N ASP A 454 1.37 0.72 -3.57
CA ASP A 454 0.74 1.60 -2.58
C ASP A 454 -0.65 1.07 -2.25
N PHE A 455 -1.22 1.48 -1.11
CA PHE A 455 -2.55 1.09 -0.61
C PHE A 455 -2.81 -0.39 -0.86
N PHE A 456 -1.90 -1.21 -0.32
CA PHE A 456 -1.80 -2.63 -0.61
C PHE A 456 -3.15 -3.31 -0.39
N GLU A 457 -3.55 -4.14 -1.35
CA GLU A 457 -4.88 -4.72 -1.40
C GLU A 457 -4.86 -6.15 -1.97
N GLY A 458 -5.98 -6.85 -1.82
CA GLY A 458 -6.06 -8.29 -2.09
C GLY A 458 -5.80 -8.70 -3.55
N GLY A 459 -6.12 -7.87 -4.54
CA GLY A 459 -5.83 -8.12 -5.95
C GLY A 459 -4.33 -8.22 -6.25
N THR A 460 -3.53 -7.32 -5.68
CA THR A 460 -2.06 -7.36 -5.72
C THR A 460 -1.55 -8.65 -5.09
N ALA A 461 -2.11 -9.04 -3.94
CA ALA A 461 -1.81 -10.31 -3.30
C ALA A 461 -2.16 -11.51 -4.19
N ASP A 462 -3.37 -11.55 -4.75
CA ASP A 462 -3.82 -12.65 -5.60
C ASP A 462 -2.94 -12.83 -6.84
N VAL A 463 -2.48 -11.75 -7.48
CA VAL A 463 -1.55 -11.82 -8.61
C VAL A 463 -0.22 -12.47 -8.20
N ALA A 464 0.42 -11.99 -7.15
CA ALA A 464 1.70 -12.54 -6.70
C ALA A 464 1.58 -13.99 -6.20
N ILE A 465 0.49 -14.32 -5.51
CA ILE A 465 0.18 -15.70 -5.09
C ILE A 465 -0.06 -16.60 -6.31
N GLY A 466 -0.77 -16.10 -7.33
CA GLY A 466 -0.98 -16.78 -8.60
C GLY A 466 0.34 -17.08 -9.32
N LEU A 467 1.21 -16.09 -9.43
CA LEU A 467 2.55 -16.25 -10.01
C LEU A 467 3.42 -17.23 -9.22
N THR A 468 3.31 -17.24 -7.89
CA THR A 468 3.97 -18.26 -7.05
C THR A 468 3.48 -19.67 -7.40
N LYS A 469 2.16 -19.87 -7.52
CA LYS A 469 1.60 -21.18 -7.90
C LYS A 469 2.15 -21.66 -9.26
N GLU A 470 2.24 -20.76 -10.24
CA GLU A 470 2.82 -21.06 -11.55
C GLU A 470 4.30 -21.46 -11.45
N ARG A 471 5.08 -20.76 -10.60
CA ARG A 471 6.53 -21.00 -10.46
C ARG A 471 6.90 -22.26 -9.64
N LEU A 472 5.99 -22.72 -8.79
CA LEU A 472 6.20 -23.92 -7.96
C LEU A 472 5.64 -25.21 -8.58
N ALA A 473 4.74 -25.11 -9.57
CA ALA A 473 4.26 -26.23 -10.38
C ALA A 473 5.45 -26.92 -11.09
#